data_AF-A0A7L2Q9K6-F1
#
_entry.id   AF-A0A7L2Q9K6-F1
#
_cell.length_a   1.000
_cell.length_b   1.000
_cell.length_c   1.000
_cell.angle_alpha   90.00
_cell.angle_beta   90.00
_cell.angle_gamma   90.00
#
_symmetry.space_group_name_H-M   'P 1'
#
loop_
_entity.id
_entity.type
_entity.pdbx_description
1 polymer ?
#
loop_
_entity_poly.entity_id
_entity_poly.type
_entity_poly.pdbx_seq_one_letter_code
_entity_poly.pdbx_strand_id
1 'polypeptide(L)'
;VDRFLSLQLSISSGLSVRELEAMKFLCRDKITKRKLETVRIGVELFSILMEQQLIAHNKLGFLKELLQHISRGDLLSLVEQFEQGELHAPDDQPDEHEKPFGVIHANVGREWKRLMRELGLPEVKLDKVETAYRFDLEEAVFQALREWQKWKGKDAKVADLIKALQDCNLKLVADRVEE
;
A
#
# COMPACT_ATOMS: atom_id res chain seq x y z
N VAL A 1 -13.95 -8.33 10.19
CA VAL A 1 -13.59 -7.29 11.18
C VAL A 1 -12.79 -6.25 10.42
N ASP A 2 -13.24 -5.01 10.45
CA ASP A 2 -12.62 -3.91 9.71
C ASP A 2 -11.15 -3.74 10.15
N ARG A 3 -10.22 -3.84 9.19
CA ARG A 3 -8.77 -3.77 9.44
C ARG A 3 -8.38 -2.37 9.95
N PHE A 4 -9.04 -1.34 9.43
CA PHE A 4 -8.83 0.05 9.83
C PHE A 4 -9.25 0.31 11.27
N LEU A 5 -10.41 -0.22 11.70
CA LEU A 5 -10.84 -0.14 13.09
C LEU A 5 -9.83 -0.81 14.03
N SER A 6 -9.25 -1.92 13.61
CA SER A 6 -8.23 -2.64 14.38
C SER A 6 -6.95 -1.80 14.53
N LEU A 7 -6.51 -1.14 13.45
CA LEU A 7 -5.41 -0.17 13.48
C LEU A 7 -5.71 0.99 14.45
N GLN A 8 -6.88 1.61 14.34
CA GLN A 8 -7.28 2.73 15.20
C GLN A 8 -7.32 2.34 16.68
N LEU A 9 -7.78 1.13 16.99
CA LEU A 9 -7.79 0.60 18.35
C LEU A 9 -6.38 0.38 18.88
N SER A 10 -5.47 -0.17 18.08
CA SER A 10 -4.06 -0.33 18.45
C SER A 10 -3.38 1.02 18.69
N ILE A 11 -3.60 1.99 17.81
CA ILE A 11 -3.06 3.34 17.97
C ILE A 11 -3.66 4.02 19.20
N SER A 12 -4.99 3.96 19.36
CA SER A 12 -5.68 4.54 20.51
C SER A 12 -5.27 3.92 21.84
N SER A 13 -4.93 2.63 21.85
CA SER A 13 -4.43 1.95 23.06
C SER A 13 -2.97 2.32 23.33
N GLY A 14 -2.21 2.66 22.29
CA GLY A 14 -0.84 3.17 22.41
C GLY A 14 -0.78 4.64 22.84
N LEU A 15 -1.81 5.46 22.55
CA LEU A 15 -1.83 6.89 22.86
C LEU A 15 -2.06 7.15 24.35
N SER A 16 -1.16 7.91 24.97
CA SER A 16 -1.33 8.41 26.34
C SER A 16 -2.27 9.62 26.38
N VAL A 17 -2.83 9.94 27.55
CA VAL A 17 -3.69 11.13 27.76
C VAL A 17 -3.02 12.42 27.27
N ARG A 18 -1.71 12.60 27.53
CA ARG A 18 -0.94 13.77 27.06
C ARG A 18 -0.84 13.85 25.54
N GLU A 19 -0.70 12.71 24.88
CA GLU A 19 -0.58 12.60 23.43
C GLU A 19 -1.94 12.87 22.77
N LEU A 20 -3.02 12.39 23.39
CA LEU A 20 -4.39 12.71 23.00
C LEU A 20 -4.68 14.22 23.12
N GLU A 21 -4.23 14.87 24.21
CA GLU A 21 -4.37 16.32 24.37
C GLU A 21 -3.57 17.10 23.32
N ALA A 22 -2.35 16.67 23.01
CA ALA A 22 -1.54 17.26 21.94
C ALA A 22 -2.24 17.11 20.57
N MET A 23 -2.77 15.93 20.25
CA MET A 23 -3.55 15.73 19.03
C MET A 23 -4.82 16.57 18.99
N LYS A 24 -5.54 16.70 20.11
CA LYS A 24 -6.71 17.59 20.20
C LYS A 24 -6.35 19.05 19.96
N PHE A 25 -5.18 19.48 20.39
CA PHE A 25 -4.69 20.84 20.16
C PHE A 25 -4.39 21.08 18.67
N LEU A 26 -3.70 20.14 18.02
CA LEU A 26 -3.43 20.19 16.57
C LEU A 26 -4.71 20.12 15.75
N CYS A 27 -5.67 19.29 16.18
CA CYS A 27 -6.98 19.19 15.56
C CYS A 27 -7.87 20.41 15.82
N ARG A 28 -7.53 21.32 16.74
CA ARG A 28 -8.35 22.50 17.05
C ARG A 28 -8.39 23.52 15.91
N ASP A 29 -7.40 23.48 15.02
CA ASP A 29 -7.34 24.27 13.80
C ASP A 29 -8.22 23.70 12.67
N LYS A 30 -8.42 22.36 12.67
CA LYS A 30 -9.11 21.63 11.59
C LYS A 30 -10.50 21.11 11.97
N ILE A 31 -10.76 20.88 13.25
CA ILE A 31 -11.98 20.30 13.82
C ILE A 31 -12.66 21.32 14.74
N THR A 32 -13.98 21.41 14.66
CA THR A 32 -14.78 22.31 15.49
C THR A 32 -14.68 21.94 16.98
N LYS A 33 -14.52 22.94 17.87
CA LYS A 33 -14.45 22.76 19.34
C LYS A 33 -15.52 21.81 19.89
N ARG A 34 -16.76 21.92 19.41
CA ARG A 34 -17.88 21.05 19.82
C ARG A 34 -17.59 19.56 19.62
N LYS A 35 -16.93 19.19 18.53
CA LYS A 35 -16.55 17.80 18.22
C LYS A 35 -15.31 17.35 18.98
N LEU A 36 -14.37 18.25 19.28
CA LEU A 36 -13.21 17.92 20.12
C LEU A 36 -13.59 17.68 21.58
N GLU A 37 -14.65 18.33 22.07
CA GLU A 37 -15.19 18.11 23.41
C GLU A 37 -15.92 16.76 23.55
N THR A 38 -16.46 16.22 22.46
CA THR A 38 -17.06 14.87 22.47
C THR A 38 -16.01 13.76 22.48
N VAL A 39 -14.79 14.02 21.98
CA VAL A 39 -13.70 13.04 21.96
C VAL A 39 -13.20 12.74 23.37
N ARG A 40 -13.44 11.53 23.85
CA ARG A 40 -12.86 11.03 25.12
C ARG A 40 -11.73 10.04 24.92
N ILE A 41 -11.69 9.38 23.76
CA ILE A 41 -10.78 8.27 23.44
C ILE A 41 -10.12 8.57 22.09
N GLY A 42 -8.92 8.04 21.85
CA GLY A 42 -8.23 8.17 20.56
C GLY A 42 -9.11 7.74 19.40
N VAL A 43 -9.74 6.56 19.49
CA VAL A 43 -10.66 6.03 18.45
C VAL A 43 -11.74 7.03 18.03
N GLU A 44 -12.36 7.74 18.98
CA GLU A 44 -13.38 8.76 18.69
C GLU A 44 -12.80 9.94 17.88
N LEU A 45 -11.55 10.33 18.17
CA LEU A 45 -10.85 11.36 17.39
C LEU A 45 -10.69 10.92 15.94
N PHE A 46 -10.28 9.66 15.72
CA PHE A 46 -10.11 9.11 14.38
C PHE A 46 -11.44 8.99 13.63
N SER A 47 -12.51 8.55 14.29
CA SER A 47 -13.86 8.53 13.69
C SER A 47 -14.31 9.91 13.22
N ILE A 48 -14.05 10.95 14.01
CA ILE A 48 -14.39 12.32 13.61
C ILE A 48 -13.51 12.79 12.45
N LEU A 49 -12.22 12.49 12.47
CA LEU A 49 -11.31 12.82 11.38
C LEU A 49 -11.74 12.14 10.07
N MET A 50 -12.26 10.91 10.13
CA MET A 50 -12.84 10.21 8.98
C MET A 50 -14.12 10.87 8.48
N GLU A 51 -15.02 11.23 9.39
CA GLU A 51 -16.27 11.92 9.03
C GLU A 51 -16.00 13.28 8.38
N GLN A 52 -14.88 13.93 8.73
CA GLN A 52 -14.42 15.17 8.10
C GLN A 52 -13.58 14.95 6.83
N GLN A 53 -13.37 13.70 6.40
CA GLN A 53 -12.51 13.33 5.25
C GLN A 53 -11.06 13.83 5.39
N LEU A 54 -10.62 14.08 6.63
CA LEU A 54 -9.24 14.47 6.94
C LEU A 54 -8.31 13.26 6.93
N ILE A 55 -8.82 12.11 7.36
CA ILE A 55 -8.16 10.81 7.24
C ILE A 55 -9.10 9.82 6.53
N ALA A 56 -8.56 8.96 5.70
CA ALA A 56 -9.30 7.88 5.04
C ALA A 56 -8.38 6.69 4.81
N HIS A 57 -8.95 5.54 4.41
CA HIS A 57 -8.21 4.32 4.06
C HIS A 57 -7.06 4.59 3.06
N ASN A 58 -7.30 5.49 2.09
CA ASN A 58 -6.33 5.87 1.06
C ASN A 58 -5.61 7.21 1.35
N LYS A 59 -5.78 7.76 2.57
CA LYS A 59 -5.24 9.08 2.93
C LYS A 59 -4.94 9.14 4.41
N LEU A 60 -3.81 8.54 4.81
CA LEU A 60 -3.30 8.61 6.18
C LEU A 60 -2.25 9.72 6.35
N GLY A 61 -1.95 10.51 5.32
CA GLY A 61 -0.97 11.60 5.39
C GLY A 61 -1.19 12.56 6.56
N PHE A 62 -2.43 13.01 6.77
CA PHE A 62 -2.76 13.89 7.91
C PHE A 62 -2.59 13.17 9.26
N LEU A 63 -2.87 11.86 9.29
CA LEU A 63 -2.63 11.07 10.49
C LEU A 63 -1.14 10.91 10.77
N LYS A 64 -0.32 10.68 9.75
CA LYS A 64 1.14 10.63 9.88
C LYS A 64 1.68 11.95 10.41
N GLU A 65 1.22 13.09 9.89
CA GLU A 65 1.62 14.40 10.42
C GLU A 65 1.28 14.55 11.90
N LEU A 66 0.06 14.16 12.32
CA LEU A 66 -0.33 14.17 13.74
C LEU A 66 0.58 13.28 14.59
N LEU A 67 0.92 12.08 14.10
CA LEU A 67 1.77 11.10 14.78
C LEU A 67 3.25 11.54 14.84
N GLN A 68 3.75 12.17 13.78
CA GLN A 68 5.07 12.80 13.76
C GLN A 68 5.15 13.91 14.79
N HIS A 69 4.09 14.71 14.92
CA HIS A 69 4.07 15.86 15.81
C HIS A 69 4.05 15.48 17.30
N ILE A 70 3.51 14.30 17.64
CA ILE A 70 3.62 13.72 18.99
C ILE A 70 4.91 12.91 19.20
N SER A 71 5.82 12.87 18.20
CA SER A 71 7.09 12.15 18.22
C SER A 71 6.98 10.66 18.56
N ARG A 72 5.85 10.02 18.19
CA ARG A 72 5.71 8.57 18.31
C ARG A 72 6.02 7.88 16.99
N GLY A 73 7.32 7.61 16.81
CA GLY A 73 7.81 6.76 15.72
C GLY A 73 7.18 5.37 15.73
N ASP A 74 6.90 4.79 16.91
CA ASP A 74 6.32 3.44 17.00
C ASP A 74 4.93 3.34 16.39
N LEU A 75 4.07 4.34 16.66
CA LEU A 75 2.71 4.38 16.11
C LEU A 75 2.71 4.79 14.64
N LEU A 76 3.65 5.66 14.26
CA LEU A 76 3.85 6.05 12.87
C LEU A 76 4.23 4.83 12.03
N SER A 77 5.23 4.05 12.44
CA SER A 77 5.62 2.81 11.75
C SER A 77 4.46 1.82 11.60
N LEU A 78 3.57 1.75 12.60
CA LEU A 78 2.38 0.89 12.56
C LEU A 78 1.35 1.41 11.54
N VAL A 79 1.14 2.72 11.46
CA VAL A 79 0.31 3.36 10.43
C VAL A 79 0.93 3.24 9.05
N GLU A 80 2.25 3.39 8.91
CA GLU A 80 2.93 3.21 7.64
C GLU A 80 2.85 1.77 7.19
N GLN A 81 3.10 0.79 8.06
CA GLN A 81 2.95 -0.63 7.74
C GLN A 81 1.51 -0.97 7.32
N PHE A 82 0.54 -0.34 7.96
CA PHE A 82 -0.86 -0.51 7.60
C PHE A 82 -1.22 0.22 6.29
N GLU A 83 -0.72 1.43 6.04
CA GLU A 83 -0.92 2.15 4.77
C GLU A 83 -0.24 1.43 3.62
N GLN A 84 0.99 0.94 3.81
CA GLN A 84 1.67 0.06 2.86
C GLN A 84 0.86 -1.23 2.65
N GLY A 85 0.28 -1.76 3.73
CA GLY A 85 -0.66 -2.89 3.73
C GLY A 85 -2.10 -2.57 3.26
N GLU A 86 -2.46 -1.31 2.98
CA GLU A 86 -3.78 -0.88 2.47
C GLU A 86 -3.71 -0.13 1.14
N LEU A 87 -2.52 0.26 0.68
CA LEU A 87 -2.17 0.26 -0.75
C LEU A 87 -2.25 -1.17 -1.31
N HIS A 88 -2.20 -2.17 -0.42
CA HIS A 88 -2.73 -3.52 -0.61
C HIS A 88 -4.23 -3.61 -0.25
N ALA A 89 -5.07 -2.65 -0.63
CA ALA A 89 -6.51 -2.89 -0.66
C ALA A 89 -6.79 -4.00 -1.69
N PRO A 90 -7.31 -5.17 -1.26
CA PRO A 90 -7.84 -6.19 -2.15
C PRO A 90 -9.26 -5.78 -2.52
N ASP A 91 -9.39 -4.72 -3.33
CA ASP A 91 -10.61 -4.46 -4.09
C ASP A 91 -10.29 -4.71 -5.58
N ASP A 92 -9.83 -5.93 -5.83
CA ASP A 92 -10.02 -6.69 -7.07
C ASP A 92 -9.60 -8.11 -6.67
N GLN A 93 -10.46 -9.10 -6.93
CA GLN A 93 -10.27 -10.50 -6.52
C GLN A 93 -8.84 -11.01 -6.74
N PRO A 94 -8.35 -11.94 -5.89
CA PRO A 94 -7.33 -12.88 -6.31
C PRO A 94 -7.96 -13.75 -7.41
N ASP A 95 -7.90 -13.30 -8.66
CA ASP A 95 -7.95 -14.24 -9.77
C ASP A 95 -6.82 -15.25 -9.54
N GLU A 96 -7.05 -16.53 -9.86
CA GLU A 96 -6.18 -17.70 -9.60
C GLU A 96 -4.74 -17.62 -10.18
N HIS A 97 -4.32 -16.45 -10.64
CA HIS A 97 -3.03 -16.10 -11.25
C HIS A 97 -2.01 -15.51 -10.26
N GLU A 98 -2.25 -15.46 -8.95
CA GLU A 98 -1.27 -14.91 -7.97
C GLU A 98 -0.08 -15.84 -7.66
N LYS A 99 -0.22 -17.15 -7.84
CA LYS A 99 0.88 -18.11 -7.64
C LYS A 99 2.13 -17.80 -8.48
N PRO A 100 2.02 -17.53 -9.80
CA PRO A 100 3.19 -17.24 -10.60
C PRO A 100 3.87 -15.92 -10.22
N PHE A 101 3.13 -14.89 -9.77
CA PHE A 101 3.73 -13.62 -9.36
C PHE A 101 4.65 -13.75 -8.14
N GLY A 102 4.32 -14.62 -7.18
CA GLY A 102 5.19 -14.90 -6.03
C GLY A 102 6.54 -15.55 -6.40
N VAL A 103 6.54 -16.41 -7.43
CA VAL A 103 7.77 -17.06 -7.93
C VAL A 103 8.64 -16.08 -8.73
N ILE A 104 7.99 -15.18 -9.48
CA ILE A 104 8.62 -14.15 -10.31
C ILE A 104 9.24 -13.06 -9.43
N HIS A 105 8.54 -12.62 -8.39
CA HIS A 105 9.00 -11.64 -7.40
C HIS A 105 10.41 -11.95 -6.85
N ALA A 106 10.68 -13.20 -6.47
CA ALA A 106 11.96 -13.58 -5.86
C ALA A 106 13.12 -13.78 -6.86
N ASN A 107 12.85 -13.83 -8.18
CA ASN A 107 13.86 -14.22 -9.18
C ASN A 107 14.13 -13.17 -10.27
N VAL A 108 13.19 -12.26 -10.54
CA VAL A 108 13.32 -11.31 -11.65
C VAL A 108 14.23 -10.12 -11.31
N GLY A 109 14.30 -9.72 -10.04
CA GLY A 109 15.28 -8.77 -9.54
C GLY A 109 15.43 -7.54 -10.44
N ARG A 110 16.60 -7.34 -11.07
CA ARG A 110 16.92 -6.18 -11.94
C ARG A 110 16.36 -6.27 -13.37
N GLU A 111 15.91 -7.43 -13.81
CA GLU A 111 15.44 -7.66 -15.19
C GLU A 111 13.95 -7.36 -15.37
N TRP A 112 13.28 -6.88 -14.31
CA TRP A 112 11.86 -6.54 -14.33
C TRP A 112 11.49 -5.51 -15.39
N LYS A 113 12.34 -4.48 -15.62
CA LYS A 113 12.08 -3.50 -16.69
C LYS A 113 12.07 -4.15 -18.07
N ARG A 114 12.93 -5.15 -18.27
CA ARG A 114 13.03 -5.88 -19.53
C ARG A 114 11.79 -6.75 -19.73
N LEU A 115 11.39 -7.46 -18.69
CA LEU A 115 10.17 -8.27 -18.66
C LEU A 115 8.94 -7.43 -19.00
N MET A 116 8.80 -6.27 -18.38
CA MET A 116 7.66 -5.38 -18.60
C MET A 116 7.63 -4.79 -20.00
N ARG A 117 8.80 -4.49 -20.57
CA ARG A 117 8.90 -4.04 -21.96
C ARG A 117 8.47 -5.13 -22.94
N GLU A 118 8.84 -6.38 -22.68
CA GLU A 118 8.41 -7.54 -23.48
C GLU A 118 6.89 -7.77 -23.35
N LEU A 119 6.37 -7.63 -22.14
CA LEU A 119 4.93 -7.68 -21.86
C LEU A 119 4.12 -6.53 -22.50
N GLY A 120 4.79 -5.60 -23.18
CA GLY A 120 4.17 -4.48 -23.89
C GLY A 120 3.75 -3.33 -22.98
N LEU A 121 4.27 -3.27 -21.75
CA LEU A 121 3.96 -2.19 -20.82
C LEU A 121 4.57 -0.87 -21.31
N PRO A 122 3.80 0.23 -21.35
CA PRO A 122 4.34 1.51 -21.80
C PRO A 122 5.43 2.04 -20.87
N GLU A 123 6.50 2.61 -21.45
CA GLU A 123 7.66 3.12 -20.70
C GLU A 123 7.31 4.17 -19.66
N VAL A 124 6.25 4.96 -19.90
CA VAL A 124 5.76 5.94 -18.93
C VAL A 124 5.22 5.32 -17.63
N LYS A 125 4.71 4.08 -17.69
CA LYS A 125 4.26 3.35 -16.50
C LYS A 125 5.45 2.69 -15.80
N LEU A 126 6.40 2.19 -16.58
CA LEU A 126 7.66 1.65 -16.07
C LEU A 126 8.44 2.68 -15.26
N ASP A 127 8.56 3.90 -15.79
CA ASP A 127 9.28 5.00 -15.16
C ASP A 127 8.62 5.45 -13.85
N LYS A 128 7.28 5.43 -13.80
CA LYS A 128 6.51 5.66 -12.58
C LYS A 128 6.77 4.61 -11.51
N VAL A 129 6.75 3.33 -11.87
CA VAL A 129 7.04 2.23 -10.93
C VAL A 129 8.48 2.32 -10.46
N GLU A 130 9.43 2.57 -11.35
CA GLU A 130 10.84 2.74 -11.00
C GLU A 130 11.06 3.91 -10.04
N THR A 131 10.40 5.04 -10.28
CA THR A 131 10.53 6.22 -9.42
C THR A 131 9.89 5.98 -8.05
N ALA A 132 8.74 5.31 -8.00
CA ALA A 132 8.02 5.02 -6.77
C ALA A 132 8.71 3.94 -5.91
N TYR A 133 9.34 2.95 -6.54
CA TYR A 133 9.90 1.76 -5.88
C TYR A 133 11.41 1.59 -6.13
N ARG A 134 12.14 2.70 -6.23
CA ARG A 134 13.59 2.69 -6.54
C ARG A 134 14.48 1.95 -5.54
N PHE A 135 13.99 1.76 -4.31
CA PHE A 135 14.73 1.10 -3.23
C PHE A 135 14.32 -0.36 -3.04
N ASP A 136 13.18 -0.77 -3.59
CA ASP A 136 12.57 -2.08 -3.39
C ASP A 136 12.31 -2.73 -4.75
N LEU A 137 13.32 -3.44 -5.25
CA LEU A 137 13.28 -4.11 -6.56
C LEU A 137 12.22 -5.21 -6.62
N GLU A 138 12.06 -5.96 -5.54
CA GLU A 138 11.03 -7.00 -5.38
C GLU A 138 9.63 -6.40 -5.52
N GLU A 139 9.38 -5.28 -4.83
CA GLU A 139 8.12 -4.54 -4.91
C GLU A 139 7.93 -3.90 -6.29
N ALA A 140 8.99 -3.35 -6.90
CA ALA A 140 8.92 -2.80 -8.25
C ALA A 140 8.49 -3.85 -9.30
N VAL A 141 8.96 -5.09 -9.18
CA VAL A 141 8.55 -6.20 -10.07
C VAL A 141 7.05 -6.47 -9.88
N PHE A 142 6.61 -6.60 -8.62
CA PHE A 142 5.22 -6.93 -8.30
C PHE A 142 4.25 -5.85 -8.77
N GLN A 143 4.58 -4.58 -8.52
CA GLN A 143 3.77 -3.44 -8.93
C GLN A 143 3.72 -3.31 -10.45
N ALA A 144 4.83 -3.56 -11.15
CA ALA A 144 4.83 -3.52 -12.60
C ALA A 144 4.00 -4.67 -13.22
N LEU A 145 4.03 -5.88 -12.64
CA LEU A 145 3.19 -7.01 -13.05
C LEU A 145 1.70 -6.69 -12.87
N ARG A 146 1.37 -6.09 -11.73
CA ARG A 146 -0.01 -5.67 -11.43
C ARG A 146 -0.49 -4.58 -12.36
N GLU A 147 0.36 -3.61 -12.66
CA GLU A 147 0.10 -2.54 -13.62
C GLU A 147 -0.06 -3.10 -15.04
N TRP A 148 0.72 -4.12 -15.41
CA TRP A 148 0.53 -4.88 -16.64
C TRP A 148 -0.81 -5.59 -16.70
N GLN A 149 -1.16 -6.33 -15.65
CA GLN A 149 -2.44 -7.01 -15.57
C GLN A 149 -3.61 -6.02 -15.67
N LYS A 150 -3.52 -4.86 -14.99
CA LYS A 150 -4.52 -3.79 -15.10
C LYS A 150 -4.59 -3.18 -16.50
N TRP A 151 -3.45 -3.02 -17.17
CA TRP A 151 -3.39 -2.43 -18.50
C TRP A 151 -3.89 -3.37 -19.60
N LYS A 152 -3.52 -4.65 -19.54
CA LYS A 152 -4.02 -5.69 -20.46
C LYS A 152 -5.43 -6.17 -20.10
N GLY A 153 -5.84 -6.05 -18.84
CA GLY A 153 -7.14 -6.50 -18.36
C GLY A 153 -7.39 -7.99 -18.65
N LYS A 154 -8.45 -8.28 -19.41
CA LYS A 154 -8.86 -9.66 -19.78
C LYS A 154 -7.92 -10.35 -20.77
N ASP A 155 -7.05 -9.59 -21.45
CA ASP A 155 -6.04 -10.11 -22.36
C ASP A 155 -4.75 -10.53 -21.64
N ALA A 156 -4.65 -10.28 -20.33
CA ALA A 156 -3.53 -10.70 -19.51
C ALA A 156 -3.59 -12.22 -19.28
N LYS A 157 -2.89 -13.00 -20.11
CA LYS A 157 -2.78 -14.45 -19.97
C LYS A 157 -1.43 -14.83 -19.38
N VAL A 158 -1.42 -15.89 -18.57
CA VAL A 158 -0.18 -16.51 -18.06
C VAL A 158 0.73 -16.96 -19.20
N ALA A 159 0.19 -17.35 -20.35
CA ALA A 159 0.98 -17.70 -21.54
C ALA A 159 1.86 -16.53 -22.04
N ASP A 160 1.35 -15.29 -22.03
CA ASP A 160 2.16 -14.11 -22.36
C ASP A 160 3.23 -13.85 -21.30
N LEU A 161 2.91 -14.11 -20.03
CA LEU A 161 3.84 -13.99 -18.91
C LEU A 161 4.99 -15.01 -19.01
N ILE A 162 4.66 -16.29 -19.26
CA ILE A 162 5.63 -17.38 -19.48
C ILE A 162 6.53 -17.03 -20.67
N LYS A 163 5.95 -16.56 -21.78
CA LYS A 163 6.71 -16.20 -22.97
C LYS A 163 7.68 -15.04 -22.69
N ALA A 164 7.24 -13.99 -22.00
CA ALA A 164 8.09 -12.87 -21.61
C ALA A 164 9.20 -13.29 -20.64
N LEU A 165 8.92 -14.21 -19.71
CA LEU A 165 9.93 -14.79 -18.83
C LEU A 165 10.96 -15.61 -19.60
N GLN A 166 10.54 -16.39 -20.60
CA GLN A 166 11.44 -17.15 -21.46
C GLN A 166 12.35 -16.23 -22.30
N ASP A 167 11.81 -15.14 -22.84
CA ASP A 167 12.58 -14.13 -23.61
C ASP A 167 13.57 -13.37 -22.72
N CYS A 168 13.18 -13.13 -21.46
CA CYS A 168 14.07 -12.58 -20.43
C CYS A 168 15.09 -13.57 -19.88
N ASN A 169 15.26 -14.75 -20.50
CA ASN A 169 16.21 -15.79 -20.08
C ASN A 169 15.94 -16.38 -18.68
N LEU A 170 14.73 -16.17 -18.14
CA LEU A 170 14.26 -16.65 -16.84
C LEU A 170 13.50 -17.97 -17.00
N LYS A 171 14.05 -18.90 -17.79
CA LYS A 171 13.39 -20.17 -18.13
C LYS A 171 13.04 -21.01 -16.90
N LEU A 172 13.86 -20.96 -15.86
CA LEU A 172 13.61 -21.63 -14.58
C LEU A 172 12.43 -21.04 -13.81
N VAL A 173 12.17 -19.75 -13.98
CA VAL A 173 11.02 -19.06 -13.37
C VAL A 173 9.78 -19.36 -14.18
N ALA A 174 9.88 -19.37 -15.52
CA ALA A 174 8.79 -19.75 -16.42
C ALA A 174 8.28 -21.18 -16.17
N ASP A 175 9.18 -22.13 -15.96
CA ASP A 175 8.87 -23.53 -15.65
C ASP A 175 8.12 -23.66 -14.30
N ARG A 176 8.59 -22.94 -13.27
CA ARG A 176 7.93 -22.87 -11.95
C ARG A 176 6.61 -22.08 -11.93
N VAL A 177 6.34 -21.31 -12.98
CA VAL A 177 5.10 -20.55 -13.19
C VAL A 177 4.07 -21.41 -13.94
N GLU A 178 4.52 -22.42 -14.67
CA GLU A 178 3.70 -23.37 -15.43
C GLU A 178 3.20 -24.56 -14.59
N GLU A 179 3.91 -24.92 -13.51
CA GLU A 179 3.54 -25.96 -12.52
C GLU A 179 2.56 -25.48 -11.41
#